data_AF-A0A3M6Z3C0-F1
#
_entry.id   AF-A0A3M6Z3C0-F1
#
_cell.length_a   1.000
_cell.length_b   1.000
_cell.length_c   1.000
_cell.angle_alpha   90.00
_cell.angle_beta   90.00
_cell.angle_gamma   90.00
#
_symmetry.space_group_name_H-M   'P 1'
#
loop_
_entity.id
_entity.type
_entity.pdbx_description
1 polymer ?
#
loop_
_entity_poly.entity_id
_entity_poly.type
_entity_poly.pdbx_seq_one_letter_code
_entity_poly.pdbx_strand_id
1 'polypeptide(L)' 'MRPTQLLRSGGGKIPYPKHVWSPAGGWYAQPANWKQNTAVFGAVVVGICLMPDRFFPSRYWSREIREHERGLKTSA' A
#
# COMPACT_ATOMS: atom_id res chain seq x y z
N MET A 1 6.27 -22.51 -37.71
CA MET A 1 5.29 -22.24 -36.64
C MET A 1 6.06 -21.78 -35.41
N ARG A 2 5.85 -20.56 -34.90
CA ARG A 2 6.60 -20.07 -33.72
C ARG A 2 5.79 -20.33 -32.45
N PRO A 3 6.20 -21.26 -31.57
CA PRO A 3 5.54 -21.47 -30.30
C PRO A 3 6.03 -20.37 -29.35
N THR A 4 5.21 -19.33 -29.17
CA THR A 4 5.35 -18.43 -28.02
C THR A 4 4.02 -18.32 -27.30
N GLN A 5 3.45 -19.48 -26.93
CA GLN A 5 2.47 -19.58 -25.87
C GLN A 5 3.19 -19.53 -24.52
N LEU A 6 3.65 -18.34 -24.12
CA LEU A 6 3.75 -18.04 -22.70
C LEU A 6 2.30 -17.91 -22.21
N LEU A 7 1.82 -18.96 -21.56
CA LEU A 7 0.53 -19.04 -20.87
C LEU A 7 0.38 -17.82 -19.92
N ARG A 8 -0.12 -16.69 -20.45
CA ARG A 8 -0.66 -15.62 -19.64
C ARG A 8 -1.98 -16.16 -19.10
N SER A 9 -1.97 -16.59 -17.84
CA SER A 9 -3.04 -17.25 -17.09
C SER A 9 -4.33 -16.44 -16.90
N GLY A 10 -4.63 -15.46 -17.77
CA GLY A 10 -5.92 -14.79 -17.79
C GLY A 10 -6.91 -15.60 -18.61
N GLY A 11 -7.73 -16.43 -17.97
CA GLY A 11 -8.90 -17.04 -18.61
C GLY A 11 -9.78 -15.99 -19.32
N GLY A 12 -10.68 -16.45 -20.19
CA GLY A 12 -11.51 -15.59 -21.03
C GLY A 12 -12.18 -14.46 -20.23
N LYS A 13 -12.10 -13.22 -20.73
CA LYS A 13 -12.72 -12.05 -20.08
C LYS A 13 -14.22 -12.07 -20.35
N ILE A 14 -15.03 -12.12 -19.29
CA ILE A 14 -16.49 -12.01 -19.38
C ILE A 14 -16.83 -10.58 -19.86
N PRO A 15 -17.84 -10.37 -20.73
CA PRO A 15 -18.28 -9.04 -21.12
C PRO A 15 -18.63 -8.16 -19.91
N TYR A 16 -18.20 -6.90 -19.94
CA TYR A 16 -18.42 -5.95 -18.86
C TYR A 16 -18.71 -4.55 -19.42
N PRO A 17 -19.44 -3.70 -18.68
CA PRO A 17 -19.75 -2.35 -19.11
C PRO A 17 -18.47 -1.49 -19.12
N LYS A 18 -18.13 -0.93 -20.28
CA LYS A 18 -16.90 -0.13 -20.47
C LYS A 18 -16.98 1.29 -19.93
N HIS A 19 -18.19 1.82 -19.80
CA HIS A 19 -18.45 3.21 -19.42
C HIS A 19 -18.56 3.41 -17.89
N VAL A 20 -18.51 2.33 -17.12
CA VAL A 20 -18.59 2.39 -15.66
C VAL A 20 -17.19 2.61 -15.09
N TRP A 21 -17.04 3.69 -14.33
CA TRP A 21 -15.81 4.02 -13.64
C TRP A 21 -15.95 3.78 -12.13
N SER A 22 -14.88 3.27 -11.51
CA SER A 22 -14.76 3.10 -10.07
C SER A 22 -13.35 3.52 -9.63
N PRO A 23 -13.20 4.16 -8.45
CA PRO A 23 -11.91 4.63 -7.95
C PRO A 23 -10.90 3.51 -7.74
N ALA A 24 -11.35 2.28 -7.46
CA ALA A 24 -10.47 1.11 -7.29
C ALA A 24 -10.10 0.42 -8.63
N GLY A 25 -10.65 0.91 -9.74
CA GLY A 25 -10.63 0.23 -11.04
C GLY A 25 -11.92 -0.55 -11.32
N GLY A 26 -11.97 -1.18 -12.50
CA GLY A 26 -13.12 -1.96 -12.98
C GLY A 26 -12.74 -3.40 -13.33
N TRP A 27 -13.54 -4.02 -14.18
CA TRP A 27 -13.31 -5.41 -14.60
C TRP A 27 -12.01 -5.60 -15.37
N TYR A 28 -11.17 -6.51 -14.88
CA TYR A 28 -9.87 -6.87 -15.47
C TYR A 28 -8.96 -5.65 -15.72
N ALA A 29 -8.88 -4.75 -14.73
CA ALA A 29 -8.07 -3.53 -14.82
C ALA A 29 -6.58 -3.88 -15.03
N GLN A 30 -6.08 -3.59 -16.24
CA GLN A 30 -4.67 -3.76 -16.59
C GLN A 30 -4.23 -2.58 -17.45
N PRO A 31 -4.02 -1.40 -16.83
CA PRO A 31 -3.61 -0.21 -17.55
C PRO A 31 -2.20 -0.40 -18.12
N ALA A 32 -1.93 0.20 -19.28
CA ALA A 32 -0.63 0.08 -19.95
C ALA A 32 0.54 0.55 -19.06
N ASN A 33 0.29 1.56 -18.21
CA ASN A 33 1.32 2.24 -17.43
C ASN A 33 1.37 1.80 -15.95
N TRP A 34 0.88 0.59 -15.61
CA TRP A 34 0.77 0.14 -14.21
C TRP A 34 2.09 0.28 -13.43
N LYS A 35 3.24 -0.02 -14.08
CA LYS A 35 4.57 0.05 -13.45
C LYS A 35 4.94 1.47 -13.02
N GLN A 36 4.73 2.44 -13.90
CA GLN A 36 5.03 3.85 -13.61
C GLN A 36 4.11 4.38 -12.52
N ASN A 37 2.81 4.07 -12.58
CA ASN A 37 1.84 4.52 -11.58
C ASN A 37 2.17 3.96 -10.18
N THR A 38 2.55 2.67 -10.10
CA THR A 38 3.00 2.07 -8.83
C THR A 38 4.29 2.71 -8.32
N ALA A 39 5.25 3.00 -9.20
CA ALA A 39 6.49 3.66 -8.82
C ALA A 39 6.25 5.06 -8.23
N VAL A 40 5.38 5.85 -8.87
CA VAL A 40 5.00 7.19 -8.37
C VAL A 40 4.30 7.09 -7.02
N PHE A 41 3.32 6.19 -6.87
CA PHE A 41 2.63 6.00 -5.60
C PHE A 41 3.59 5.56 -4.48
N GLY A 42 4.49 4.61 -4.77
CA GLY A 42 5.53 4.18 -3.83
C GLY A 42 6.46 5.30 -3.40
N ALA A 43 6.90 6.14 -4.35
CA ALA A 43 7.75 7.29 -4.05
C ALA A 43 7.06 8.31 -3.13
N VAL A 44 5.76 8.55 -3.32
CA VAL A 44 4.97 9.44 -2.45
C VAL A 44 4.88 8.88 -1.02
N VAL A 45 4.57 7.58 -0.87
CA VAL A 45 4.50 6.94 0.45
C VAL A 45 5.85 6.99 1.17
N VAL A 46 6.93 6.64 0.48
CA VAL A 46 8.29 6.70 1.04
C VAL A 46 8.68 8.13 1.40
N GLY A 47 8.37 9.10 0.54
CA GLY A 47 8.61 10.52 0.81
C GLY A 47 7.91 11.01 2.07
N ILE A 48 6.65 10.61 2.29
CA ILE A 48 5.90 10.93 3.52
C ILE A 48 6.54 10.26 4.75
N CYS A 49 6.93 8.99 4.64
CA CYS A 49 7.51 8.24 5.75
C CYS A 49 8.90 8.76 6.19
N LEU A 50 9.70 9.29 5.25
CA LEU A 50 11.06 9.76 5.53
C LEU A 50 11.13 11.22 6.01
N MET A 51 10.01 11.95 6.11
CA MET A 51 10.01 13.31 6.65
C MET A 51 10.37 13.31 8.16
N PRO A 52 11.49 13.93 8.57
CA PRO A 52 12.06 13.75 9.91
C PRO A 52 11.23 14.32 11.08
N ASP A 53 10.25 15.18 10.83
CA ASP A 53 9.56 15.95 11.89
C ASP A 53 8.04 15.71 11.96
N ARG A 54 7.54 14.56 11.49
CA ARG A 54 6.10 14.25 11.59
C ARG A 54 5.73 13.70 12.98
N PHE A 55 4.66 14.26 13.55
CA PHE A 55 4.03 13.76 14.78
C PHE A 55 3.41 12.38 14.54
N PHE A 56 4.04 11.34 15.10
CA PHE A 56 3.48 9.99 15.18
C PHE A 56 3.01 9.75 16.61
N PRO A 57 1.70 9.73 16.89
CA PRO A 57 1.15 9.52 18.24
C PRO A 57 1.69 8.23 18.89
N SER A 58 1.95 7.21 18.08
CA SER A 58 2.51 5.93 18.52
C SER A 58 3.91 6.01 19.15
N ARG A 59 4.70 7.06 18.89
CA ARG A 59 6.02 7.25 19.53
C ARG A 59 5.91 7.51 21.04
N TYR A 60 4.78 8.02 21.52
CA TYR A 60 4.57 8.27 22.95
C TYR A 60 4.19 7.02 23.73
N TRP A 61 3.64 6.00 23.06
CA TRP A 61 3.23 4.75 23.71
C TRP A 61 4.40 4.06 24.43
N SER A 62 5.57 4.02 23.79
CA SER A 62 6.80 3.48 24.41
C SER A 62 7.26 4.33 25.61
N ARG A 63 7.05 5.65 25.58
CA ARG A 63 7.36 6.53 26.72
C ARG A 63 6.41 6.24 27.88
N GLU A 64 5.13 6.11 27.59
CA GLU A 64 4.05 5.90 28.55
C GLU A 64 4.18 4.55 29.27
N ILE A 65 4.48 3.46 28.54
CA ILE A 65 4.82 2.16 29.15
C ILE A 65 6.00 2.31 30.11
N ARG A 66 7.07 2.99 29.68
CA ARG A 66 8.29 3.14 30.49
C ARG A 66 8.07 4.00 31.74
N GLU A 67 7.18 4.99 31.66
CA GLU A 67 6.76 5.80 32.82
C GLU A 67 5.91 4.96 33.78
N HIS A 68 4.96 4.19 33.25
CA HIS A 68 4.12 3.28 34.02
C HIS A 68 4.95 2.23 34.78
N GLU A 69 5.89 1.56 34.10
CA GLU A 69 6.79 0.57 34.72
C GLU A 69 7.71 1.18 35.79
N ARG A 70 8.17 2.43 35.62
CA ARG A 70 8.96 3.14 36.64
C ARG A 70 8.12 3.48 37.87
N GLY A 71 6.88 3.92 37.68
CA GLY A 71 5.96 4.21 38.78
C GLY A 71 5.65 2.97 39.63
N LEU A 72 5.48 1.81 39.01
CA LEU A 72 5.30 0.53 39.72
C LEU A 72 6.51 0.17 40.59
N LYS A 73 7.73 0.43 40.11
CA LYS A 73 8.98 0.17 40.87
C LYS A 73 9.17 1.10 42.06
N THR A 74 8.71 2.34 41.99
CA THR A 74 8.81 3.31 43.09
C THR A 74 7.75 3.09 44.17
N SER A 75 6.62 2.47 43.81
CA SER A 75 5.50 2.21 44.73
C SER A 75 5.60 0.88 45.49
N ALA A 76 6.61 0.05 45.15
CA ALA A 76 6.94 -1.20 45.82
C ALA A 76 8.08 -0.99 46.81
#